data_AF-A0A9E5S643-F1
#
_entry.id   AF-A0A9E5S643-F1
#
_cell.length_a   1.000
_cell.length_b   1.000
_cell.length_c   1.000
_cell.angle_alpha   90.00
_cell.angle_beta   90.00
_cell.angle_gamma   90.00
#
_symmetry.space_group_name_H-M   'P 1'
#
loop_
_entity.id
_entity.type
_entity.pdbx_description
1 polymer ?
#
loop_
_entity_poly.entity_id
_entity_poly.type
_entity_poly.pdbx_seq_one_letter_code
_entity_poly.pdbx_strand_id
1 'polypeptide(L)'
;DTACSIPSDADNYSKYAELVLEADGLIISAPCYNLTVAGRLLDALNRQHCCLSQLKRRCNERAKYAATIGVAGTDWSNYLMPILNFAATEHCGSKMHLADQMLVEFNPAPGTVVLDESATRRAYKLGQNLVVAMKENKGRHCYLGDAEEVCPICHGAHLQLRNGKLICPTCDITAHVAQVDGKVQVTWEQDFDVCRWSEYGDDLHLSGIRAGHGKRKENLDRILELTEDLKDYLTPIQP
;
A
#
# COMPACT_ATOMS: atom_id res chain seq x y z
N ASP A 1 23.82 8.44 10.71
CA ASP A 1 22.67 7.89 9.96
C ASP A 1 22.73 8.30 8.51
N THR A 2 23.38 7.48 7.67
CA THR A 2 23.48 7.68 6.22
C THR A 2 23.10 6.37 5.55
N ALA A 3 21.82 6.14 5.33
CA ALA A 3 21.34 4.98 4.60
C ALA A 3 20.16 5.43 3.72
N CYS A 4 20.47 5.76 2.48
CA CYS A 4 19.60 6.37 1.47
C CYS A 4 19.14 7.81 1.78
N SER A 5 19.87 8.81 1.27
CA SER A 5 19.38 10.18 1.13
C SER A 5 18.89 10.40 -0.30
N ILE A 6 17.79 11.13 -0.46
CA ILE A 6 17.33 11.56 -1.78
C ILE A 6 17.93 12.95 -2.03
N PRO A 7 18.87 13.07 -2.98
CA PRO A 7 19.44 14.37 -3.30
C PRO A 7 18.34 15.28 -3.86
N SER A 8 18.48 16.58 -3.64
CA SER A 8 17.71 17.55 -4.40
C SER A 8 18.18 17.48 -5.86
N ASP A 9 17.36 16.94 -6.74
CA ASP A 9 17.67 16.71 -8.15
C ASP A 9 16.56 17.26 -9.08
N ALA A 10 16.69 16.99 -10.37
CA ALA A 10 15.80 17.52 -11.41
C ALA A 10 14.37 16.92 -11.37
N ASP A 11 14.11 15.88 -10.57
CA ASP A 11 12.81 15.20 -10.56
C ASP A 11 11.90 15.62 -9.39
N ASN A 12 12.36 16.56 -8.55
CA ASN A 12 11.62 17.19 -7.46
C ASN A 12 11.08 16.22 -6.40
N TYR A 13 11.61 14.99 -6.31
CA TYR A 13 11.10 14.04 -5.32
C TYR A 13 11.39 14.47 -3.89
N SER A 14 12.53 15.13 -3.63
CA SER A 14 12.79 15.73 -2.31
C SER A 14 11.63 16.63 -1.88
N LYS A 15 11.12 17.45 -2.82
CA LYS A 15 9.97 18.32 -2.57
C LYS A 15 8.67 17.54 -2.35
N TYR A 16 8.44 16.49 -3.13
CA TYR A 16 7.32 15.57 -2.91
C TYR A 16 7.36 14.95 -1.51
N ALA A 17 8.52 14.43 -1.09
CA ALA A 17 8.71 13.81 0.21
C ALA A 17 8.47 14.79 1.37
N GLU A 18 8.92 16.04 1.25
CA GLU A 18 8.61 17.10 2.22
C GLU A 18 7.10 17.33 2.35
N LEU A 19 6.40 17.48 1.22
CA LEU A 19 4.95 17.69 1.22
C LEU A 19 4.20 16.50 1.83
N VAL A 20 4.64 15.27 1.53
CA VAL A 20 4.10 14.05 2.15
C VAL A 20 4.35 14.06 3.65
N LEU A 21 5.55 14.43 4.12
CA LEU A 21 5.87 14.51 5.55
C LEU A 21 5.01 15.55 6.28
N GLU A 22 4.85 16.74 5.71
CA GLU A 22 4.11 17.86 6.29
C GLU A 22 2.60 17.60 6.39
N ALA A 23 2.01 16.94 5.38
CA ALA A 23 0.57 16.70 5.30
C ALA A 23 0.01 15.95 6.52
N ASP A 24 -1.24 16.21 6.89
CA ASP A 24 -1.95 15.44 7.92
C ASP A 24 -2.94 14.43 7.32
N GLY A 25 -3.34 14.67 6.08
CA GLY A 25 -4.22 13.84 5.31
C GLY A 25 -3.75 13.80 3.86
N LEU A 26 -3.90 12.65 3.20
CA LEU A 26 -3.55 12.47 1.80
C LEU A 26 -4.74 11.90 1.03
N ILE A 27 -4.93 12.35 -0.21
CA ILE A 27 -5.72 11.62 -1.19
C ILE A 27 -4.74 11.14 -2.24
N ILE A 28 -4.63 9.81 -2.41
CA ILE A 28 -3.80 9.21 -3.45
C ILE A 28 -4.70 8.72 -4.56
N SER A 29 -4.57 9.34 -5.73
CA SER A 29 -5.34 8.97 -6.91
C SER A 29 -4.42 8.50 -8.03
N ALA A 30 -4.83 7.46 -8.76
CA ALA A 30 -4.13 7.02 -9.95
C ALA A 30 -5.09 6.50 -11.03
N PRO A 31 -4.77 6.72 -12.32
CA PRO A 31 -5.42 6.00 -13.39
C PRO A 31 -4.95 4.53 -13.42
N CYS A 32 -5.81 3.64 -13.96
CA CYS A 32 -5.45 2.26 -14.25
C CYS A 32 -4.60 2.19 -15.53
N TYR A 33 -3.41 1.61 -15.43
CA TYR A 33 -2.60 1.19 -16.58
C TYR A 33 -2.14 -0.25 -16.36
N ASN A 34 -2.40 -1.13 -17.33
CA ASN A 34 -2.05 -2.55 -17.26
C ASN A 34 -2.53 -3.24 -15.98
N LEU A 35 -3.82 -3.09 -15.64
CA LEU A 35 -4.46 -3.60 -14.42
C LEU A 35 -3.96 -2.97 -13.10
N THR A 36 -2.96 -2.07 -13.15
CA THR A 36 -2.25 -1.51 -11.98
C THR A 36 -2.27 0.03 -11.99
N VAL A 37 -1.57 0.64 -11.04
CA VAL A 37 -1.37 2.08 -10.95
C VAL A 37 -0.40 2.59 -12.02
N ALA A 38 -0.42 3.89 -12.28
CA ALA A 38 0.59 4.55 -13.11
C ALA A 38 2.02 4.36 -12.56
N GLY A 39 2.99 4.12 -13.46
CA GLY A 39 4.39 3.88 -13.10
C GLY A 39 5.01 4.98 -12.22
N ARG A 40 4.60 6.24 -12.40
CA ARG A 40 5.06 7.36 -11.56
C ARG A 40 4.70 7.21 -10.09
N LEU A 41 3.57 6.58 -9.77
CA LEU A 41 3.20 6.29 -8.38
C LEU A 41 4.07 5.16 -7.82
N LEU A 42 4.41 4.15 -8.62
CA LEU A 42 5.35 3.10 -8.21
C LEU A 42 6.76 3.65 -7.99
N ASP A 43 7.24 4.53 -8.88
CA ASP A 43 8.51 5.23 -8.71
C ASP A 43 8.53 6.01 -7.40
N ALA A 44 7.44 6.74 -7.12
CA ALA A 44 7.34 7.50 -5.88
C ALA A 44 7.34 6.59 -4.64
N LEU A 45 6.54 5.52 -4.67
CA LEU A 45 6.47 4.53 -3.59
C LEU A 45 7.83 3.88 -3.31
N ASN A 46 8.54 3.45 -4.36
CA ASN A 46 9.85 2.81 -4.22
C ASN A 46 10.90 3.76 -3.65
N ARG A 47 10.84 5.05 -4.00
CA ARG A 47 11.76 6.07 -3.47
C ARG A 47 11.43 6.49 -2.05
N GLN A 48 10.17 6.36 -1.62
CA GLN A 48 9.75 6.68 -0.26
C GLN A 48 10.49 5.88 0.79
N HIS A 49 10.96 4.66 0.46
CA HIS A 49 11.77 3.86 1.37
C HIS A 49 12.98 4.62 1.95
N CYS A 50 13.54 5.58 1.22
CA CYS A 50 14.67 6.39 1.68
C CYS A 50 14.31 7.43 2.76
N CYS A 51 13.03 7.80 2.90
CA CYS A 51 12.54 8.70 3.94
C CYS A 51 11.54 8.02 4.90
N LEU A 52 11.32 6.71 4.79
CA LEU A 52 10.30 5.98 5.53
C LEU A 52 10.49 6.06 7.05
N SER A 53 11.73 6.04 7.55
CA SER A 53 12.00 6.19 8.99
C SER A 53 11.56 7.55 9.55
N GLN A 54 11.77 8.62 8.77
CA GLN A 54 11.32 9.97 9.13
C GLN A 54 9.79 10.05 9.11
N LEU A 55 9.17 9.44 8.10
CA LEU A 55 7.73 9.37 7.97
C LEU A 55 7.08 8.57 9.10
N LYS A 56 7.64 7.41 9.47
CA LYS A 56 7.20 6.60 10.62
C LYS A 56 7.26 7.40 11.93
N ARG A 57 8.37 8.08 12.21
CA ARG A 57 8.50 8.96 13.39
C ARG A 57 7.43 10.05 13.40
N ARG A 58 7.26 10.76 12.27
CA ARG A 58 6.23 11.79 12.12
C ARG A 58 4.81 11.26 12.33
N CYS A 59 4.52 10.05 11.86
CA CYS A 59 3.20 9.43 12.01
C CYS A 59 2.94 8.89 13.42
N ASN A 60 3.99 8.54 14.17
CA ASN A 60 3.87 8.20 15.59
C ASN A 60 3.58 9.43 16.47
N GLU A 61 4.17 10.59 16.15
CA GLU A 61 3.91 11.84 16.87
C GLU A 61 2.50 12.38 16.55
N ARG A 62 2.09 12.27 15.29
CA ARG A 62 0.78 12.71 14.82
C ARG A 62 0.32 11.86 13.66
N ALA A 63 -0.73 11.09 13.87
CA ALA A 63 -1.27 10.18 12.87
C ALA A 63 -1.63 10.92 11.57
N LYS A 64 -1.25 10.30 10.45
CA LYS A 64 -1.68 10.69 9.11
C LYS A 64 -2.78 9.73 8.65
N TYR A 65 -3.76 10.25 7.93
CA TYR A 65 -4.83 9.46 7.31
C TYR A 65 -4.77 9.60 5.79
N ALA A 66 -5.27 8.60 5.08
CA ALA A 66 -5.36 8.65 3.63
C ALA A 66 -6.72 8.21 3.10
N ALA A 67 -7.02 8.60 1.88
CA ALA A 67 -8.08 8.01 1.08
C ALA A 67 -7.59 7.78 -0.36
N THR A 68 -8.20 6.83 -1.07
CA THR A 68 -7.74 6.43 -2.41
C THR A 68 -8.82 6.58 -3.48
N ILE A 69 -8.41 7.01 -4.68
CA ILE A 69 -9.29 7.17 -5.84
C ILE A 69 -8.67 6.47 -7.05
N GLY A 70 -9.25 5.35 -7.48
CA GLY A 70 -8.90 4.68 -8.73
C GLY A 70 -9.81 5.11 -9.88
N VAL A 71 -9.25 5.37 -11.05
CA VAL A 71 -10.03 5.60 -12.28
C VAL A 71 -9.54 4.67 -13.38
N ALA A 72 -10.42 3.84 -13.92
CA ALA A 72 -10.09 2.86 -14.95
C ALA A 72 -10.88 3.11 -16.24
N GLY A 73 -10.24 2.84 -17.38
CA GLY A 73 -10.88 2.96 -18.68
C GLY A 73 -11.90 1.85 -18.97
N THR A 74 -11.77 0.71 -18.30
CA THR A 74 -12.65 -0.48 -18.36
C THR A 74 -12.70 -1.12 -16.97
N ASP A 75 -13.27 -2.32 -16.87
CA ASP A 75 -13.28 -3.20 -15.69
C ASP A 75 -11.94 -3.94 -15.45
N TRP A 76 -10.92 -3.68 -16.28
CA TRP A 76 -9.57 -4.25 -16.12
C TRP A 76 -8.80 -3.47 -15.04
N SER A 77 -9.25 -3.58 -13.79
CA SER A 77 -8.81 -2.76 -12.64
C SER A 77 -8.24 -3.54 -11.47
N ASN A 78 -8.17 -4.87 -11.55
CA ASN A 78 -8.12 -5.73 -10.36
C ASN A 78 -6.96 -5.42 -9.39
N TYR A 79 -5.78 -5.00 -9.89
CA TYR A 79 -4.65 -4.64 -9.03
C TYR A 79 -4.60 -3.16 -8.63
N LEU A 80 -5.43 -2.30 -9.22
CA LEU A 80 -5.40 -0.85 -9.00
C LEU A 80 -5.63 -0.49 -7.52
N MET A 81 -6.78 -0.88 -6.97
CA MET A 81 -7.15 -0.52 -5.60
C MET A 81 -6.24 -1.17 -4.54
N PRO A 82 -5.91 -2.46 -4.61
CA PRO A 82 -4.95 -3.06 -3.67
C PRO A 82 -3.59 -2.35 -3.64
N ILE A 83 -3.07 -1.93 -4.80
CA ILE A 83 -1.78 -1.22 -4.88
C ILE A 83 -1.92 0.23 -4.42
N LEU A 84 -3.03 0.92 -4.74
CA LEU A 84 -3.32 2.26 -4.22
C LEU A 84 -3.41 2.27 -2.69
N ASN A 85 -4.14 1.32 -2.11
CA ASN A 85 -4.31 1.22 -0.66
C ASN A 85 -3.00 0.88 0.04
N PHE A 86 -2.18 0.03 -0.58
CA PHE A 86 -0.81 -0.22 -0.12
C PHE A 86 0.04 1.06 -0.17
N ALA A 87 0.01 1.80 -1.28
CA ALA A 87 0.71 3.07 -1.39
C ALA A 87 0.23 4.05 -0.30
N ALA A 88 -1.07 4.18 -0.08
CA ALA A 88 -1.64 5.04 0.96
C ALA A 88 -1.16 4.66 2.36
N THR A 89 -1.09 3.36 2.67
CA THR A 89 -0.57 2.84 3.93
C THR A 89 0.90 3.25 4.13
N GLU A 90 1.73 3.05 3.11
CA GLU A 90 3.14 3.40 3.17
C GLU A 90 3.32 4.92 3.36
N HIS A 91 2.53 5.75 2.67
CA HIS A 91 2.54 7.21 2.82
C HIS A 91 1.99 7.70 4.17
N CYS A 92 1.33 6.82 4.94
CA CYS A 92 0.93 7.04 6.32
C CYS A 92 1.94 6.45 7.33
N GLY A 93 3.20 6.25 6.92
CA GLY A 93 4.25 5.73 7.80
C GLY A 93 4.03 4.26 8.16
N SER A 94 3.49 3.49 7.22
CA SER A 94 3.11 2.09 7.41
C SER A 94 2.11 1.89 8.56
N LYS A 95 1.30 2.91 8.86
CA LYS A 95 0.13 2.83 9.75
C LYS A 95 -1.11 2.69 8.89
N MET A 96 -1.87 1.61 9.06
CA MET A 96 -3.11 1.35 8.31
C MET A 96 -4.19 2.36 8.69
N HIS A 97 -4.14 3.56 8.12
CA HIS A 97 -5.08 4.66 8.36
C HIS A 97 -5.79 5.09 7.07
N LEU A 98 -6.27 4.11 6.31
CA LEU A 98 -7.10 4.34 5.14
C LEU A 98 -8.54 4.63 5.59
N ALA A 99 -8.98 5.88 5.44
CA ALA A 99 -10.30 6.34 5.85
C ALA A 99 -11.40 5.94 4.87
N ASP A 100 -11.07 5.86 3.58
CA ASP A 100 -12.03 5.63 2.51
C ASP A 100 -11.31 5.27 1.20
N GLN A 101 -12.01 4.61 0.28
CA GLN A 101 -11.57 4.34 -1.08
C GLN A 101 -12.73 4.44 -2.07
N MET A 102 -12.43 4.73 -3.34
CA MET A 102 -13.39 4.57 -4.42
C MET A 102 -12.70 4.16 -5.72
N LEU A 103 -13.42 3.41 -6.54
CA LEU A 103 -13.03 3.00 -7.89
C LEU A 103 -14.11 3.45 -8.87
N VAL A 104 -13.71 4.06 -9.97
CA VAL A 104 -14.61 4.42 -11.08
C VAL A 104 -14.09 3.78 -12.36
N GLU A 105 -14.88 2.90 -12.95
CA GLU A 105 -14.52 2.15 -14.17
C GLU A 105 -15.20 2.75 -15.40
N PHE A 106 -14.85 2.25 -16.59
CA PHE A 106 -15.45 2.68 -17.86
C PHE A 106 -15.29 4.17 -18.21
N ASN A 107 -14.18 4.78 -17.77
CA ASN A 107 -13.84 6.19 -18.04
C ASN A 107 -12.51 6.31 -18.82
N PRO A 108 -12.46 5.90 -20.11
CA PRO A 108 -11.20 5.78 -20.85
C PRO A 108 -10.63 7.12 -21.35
N ALA A 109 -11.46 8.15 -21.50
CA ALA A 109 -11.03 9.44 -22.02
C ALA A 109 -10.83 10.47 -20.88
N PRO A 110 -9.76 11.28 -20.93
CA PRO A 110 -9.48 12.29 -19.90
C PRO A 110 -10.68 13.21 -19.62
N GLY A 111 -10.98 13.42 -18.34
CA GLY A 111 -12.06 14.32 -17.91
C GLY A 111 -13.48 13.76 -18.00
N THR A 112 -13.70 12.61 -18.65
CA THR A 112 -15.06 12.05 -18.80
C THR A 112 -15.74 11.68 -17.49
N VAL A 113 -14.96 11.34 -16.45
CA VAL A 113 -15.46 11.03 -15.11
C VAL A 113 -16.28 12.17 -14.48
N VAL A 114 -16.07 13.42 -14.91
CA VAL A 114 -16.84 14.57 -14.41
C VAL A 114 -18.29 14.53 -14.88
N LEU A 115 -18.59 13.82 -15.98
CA LEU A 115 -19.96 13.62 -16.47
C LEU A 115 -20.74 12.61 -15.61
N ASP A 116 -20.03 11.78 -14.84
CA ASP A 116 -20.64 10.91 -13.83
C ASP A 116 -20.83 11.69 -12.53
N GLU A 117 -22.04 12.24 -12.36
CA GLU A 117 -22.39 12.94 -11.14
C GLU A 117 -22.33 12.06 -9.89
N SER A 118 -22.53 10.75 -10.01
CA SER A 118 -22.44 9.84 -8.88
C SER A 118 -20.99 9.68 -8.42
N ALA A 119 -20.04 9.57 -9.37
CA ALA A 119 -18.61 9.54 -9.09
C ALA A 119 -18.14 10.83 -8.40
N THR A 120 -18.54 12.00 -8.91
CA THR A 120 -18.15 13.29 -8.31
C THR A 120 -18.77 13.49 -6.92
N ARG A 121 -20.03 13.09 -6.70
CA ARG A 121 -20.64 13.06 -5.36
C ARG A 121 -19.93 12.09 -4.42
N ARG A 122 -19.51 10.93 -4.90
CA ARG A 122 -18.76 9.94 -4.11
C ARG A 122 -17.38 10.47 -3.71
N ALA A 123 -16.67 11.13 -4.63
CA ALA A 123 -15.40 11.78 -4.35
C ALA A 123 -15.54 12.92 -3.32
N TYR A 124 -16.62 13.69 -3.40
CA TYR A 124 -16.95 14.71 -2.38
C TYR A 124 -17.14 14.08 -0.99
N LYS A 125 -17.92 13.00 -0.90
CA LYS A 125 -18.12 12.25 0.35
C LYS A 125 -16.82 11.62 0.87
N LEU A 126 -15.96 11.11 -0.02
CA LEU A 126 -14.64 10.59 0.34
C LEU A 126 -13.77 11.64 1.02
N GLY A 127 -13.74 12.86 0.48
CA GLY A 127 -13.04 13.99 1.09
C GLY A 127 -13.58 14.33 2.48
N GLN A 128 -14.91 14.31 2.67
CA GLN A 128 -15.53 14.52 3.98
C GLN A 128 -15.15 13.41 4.98
N ASN A 129 -15.18 12.15 4.55
CA ASN A 129 -14.81 10.99 5.35
C ASN A 129 -13.35 11.08 5.82
N LEU A 130 -12.42 11.49 4.95
CA LEU A 130 -11.03 11.73 5.34
C LEU A 130 -10.91 12.77 6.46
N VAL A 131 -11.62 13.90 6.35
CA VAL A 131 -11.60 14.96 7.38
C VAL A 131 -12.19 14.48 8.70
N VAL A 132 -13.30 13.73 8.66
CA VAL A 132 -13.90 13.10 9.84
C VAL A 132 -12.89 12.16 10.50
N ALA A 133 -12.26 11.30 9.71
CA ALA A 133 -11.28 10.34 10.24
C ALA A 133 -10.11 11.02 10.95
N MET A 134 -9.58 12.09 10.34
CA MET A 134 -8.49 12.89 10.90
C MET A 134 -8.86 13.57 12.23
N LYS A 135 -10.10 14.06 12.36
CA LYS A 135 -10.53 14.80 13.55
C LYS A 135 -10.98 13.91 14.69
N GLU A 136 -11.65 12.81 14.39
CA GLU A 136 -12.43 12.07 15.39
C GLU A 136 -11.74 10.79 15.87
N ASN A 137 -10.90 10.14 15.05
CA ASN A 137 -10.37 8.81 15.39
C ASN A 137 -9.11 8.81 16.25
N LYS A 138 -8.53 9.98 16.53
CA LYS A 138 -7.39 10.17 17.45
C LYS A 138 -6.21 9.21 17.17
N GLY A 139 -5.91 8.99 15.89
CA GLY A 139 -4.81 8.12 15.46
C GLY A 139 -5.09 6.62 15.47
N ARG A 140 -6.37 6.22 15.55
CA ARG A 140 -6.80 4.83 15.40
C ARG A 140 -7.22 4.52 13.96
N HIS A 141 -7.11 3.25 13.57
CA HIS A 141 -7.71 2.70 12.35
C HIS A 141 -9.22 3.00 12.34
N CYS A 142 -9.70 3.48 11.20
CA CYS A 142 -11.12 3.71 10.97
C CYS A 142 -11.36 3.79 9.46
N TYR A 143 -12.39 3.08 9.02
CA TYR A 143 -12.84 3.09 7.64
C TYR A 143 -14.30 3.55 7.61
N LEU A 144 -14.56 4.61 6.83
CA LEU A 144 -15.86 5.27 6.66
C LEU A 144 -16.39 5.12 5.24
N GLY A 145 -15.68 4.37 4.39
CA GLY A 145 -16.08 4.02 3.04
C GLY A 145 -17.16 2.95 3.00
N ASP A 146 -17.57 2.62 1.77
CA ASP A 146 -18.68 1.74 1.45
C ASP A 146 -18.26 0.44 0.73
N ALA A 147 -16.95 0.22 0.52
CA ALA A 147 -16.49 -1.01 -0.13
C ALA A 147 -16.87 -2.26 0.67
N GLU A 148 -17.50 -3.20 -0.02
CA GLU A 148 -17.89 -4.52 0.48
C GLU A 148 -16.87 -5.58 0.04
N GLU A 149 -16.90 -6.76 0.67
CA GLU A 149 -16.06 -7.92 0.27
C GLU A 149 -14.53 -7.67 0.33
N VAL A 150 -14.11 -6.68 1.12
CA VAL A 150 -12.71 -6.30 1.29
C VAL A 150 -12.12 -6.76 2.63
N CYS A 151 -10.79 -6.82 2.71
CA CYS A 151 -10.06 -6.97 3.96
C CYS A 151 -10.42 -5.84 4.95
N PRO A 152 -10.73 -6.11 6.23
CA PRO A 152 -11.10 -5.07 7.19
C PRO A 152 -9.94 -4.13 7.56
N ILE A 153 -8.71 -4.46 7.18
CA ILE A 153 -7.50 -3.70 7.53
C ILE A 153 -7.06 -2.79 6.37
N CYS A 154 -6.70 -3.37 5.21
CA CYS A 154 -6.24 -2.60 4.03
C CYS A 154 -7.34 -2.28 3.03
N HIS A 155 -8.53 -2.85 3.20
CA HIS A 155 -9.65 -2.69 2.29
C HIS A 155 -9.36 -3.14 0.84
N GLY A 156 -8.38 -4.03 0.64
CA GLY A 156 -8.15 -4.72 -0.63
C GLY A 156 -9.03 -5.97 -0.77
N ALA A 157 -9.39 -6.31 -2.00
CA ALA A 157 -10.29 -7.42 -2.34
C ALA A 157 -9.57 -8.75 -2.70
N HIS A 158 -8.24 -8.82 -2.58
CA HIS A 158 -7.47 -9.99 -2.98
C HIS A 158 -7.29 -11.01 -1.85
N LEU A 159 -7.34 -12.29 -2.23
CA LEU A 159 -7.03 -13.44 -1.39
C LEU A 159 -5.87 -14.24 -1.99
N GLN A 160 -4.98 -14.72 -1.14
CA GLN A 160 -3.89 -15.62 -1.51
C GLN A 160 -4.04 -16.94 -0.76
N LEU A 161 -3.89 -18.07 -1.45
CA LEU A 161 -3.77 -19.38 -0.80
C LEU A 161 -2.31 -19.59 -0.36
N ARG A 162 -2.10 -19.81 0.95
CA ARG A 162 -0.78 -20.07 1.53
C ARG A 162 -0.91 -21.08 2.66
N ASN A 163 -0.18 -22.20 2.57
CA ASN A 163 -0.15 -23.26 3.60
C ASN A 163 -1.55 -23.77 4.00
N GLY A 164 -2.44 -23.97 3.02
CA GLY A 164 -3.81 -24.44 3.27
C GLY A 164 -4.75 -23.39 3.88
N LYS A 165 -4.32 -22.12 4.01
CA LYS A 165 -5.14 -21.00 4.46
C LYS A 165 -5.33 -19.97 3.36
N LEU A 166 -6.48 -19.32 3.33
CA LEU A 166 -6.68 -18.10 2.55
C LEU A 166 -6.26 -16.91 3.40
N ILE A 167 -5.48 -15.98 2.82
CA ILE A 167 -4.95 -14.82 3.54
C ILE A 167 -5.10 -13.55 2.72
N CYS A 168 -5.13 -12.40 3.40
CA CYS A 168 -4.90 -11.11 2.74
C CYS A 168 -3.41 -11.00 2.39
N PRO A 169 -3.02 -10.80 1.11
CA PRO A 169 -1.62 -10.66 0.73
C PRO A 169 -0.97 -9.39 1.31
N THR A 170 -1.77 -8.35 1.59
CA THR A 170 -1.29 -7.10 2.17
C THR A 170 -1.17 -7.19 3.69
N CYS A 171 -2.20 -7.68 4.39
CA CYS A 171 -2.27 -7.60 5.85
C CYS A 171 -1.82 -8.86 6.58
N ASP A 172 -1.69 -9.98 5.87
CA ASP A 172 -1.33 -11.28 6.42
C ASP A 172 -2.34 -11.89 7.42
N ILE A 173 -3.60 -11.44 7.38
CA ILE A 173 -4.69 -12.01 8.19
C ILE A 173 -5.42 -13.13 7.42
N THR A 174 -5.93 -14.13 8.16
CA THR A 174 -6.67 -15.25 7.59
C THR A 174 -8.08 -14.83 7.15
N ALA A 175 -8.49 -15.34 5.99
CA ALA A 175 -9.86 -15.32 5.53
C ALA A 175 -10.47 -16.72 5.57
N HIS A 176 -11.76 -16.78 5.85
CA HIS A 176 -12.59 -17.97 5.72
C HIS A 176 -13.62 -17.74 4.64
N VAL A 177 -13.81 -18.73 3.77
CA VAL A 177 -14.75 -18.63 2.65
C VAL A 177 -15.80 -19.72 2.79
N ALA A 178 -17.06 -19.32 2.70
CA ALA A 178 -18.21 -20.21 2.72
C ALA A 178 -19.19 -19.85 1.60
N GLN A 179 -20.03 -20.80 1.21
CA GLN A 179 -21.17 -20.52 0.34
C GLN A 179 -22.42 -20.38 1.20
N VAL A 180 -23.07 -19.22 1.14
CA VAL A 180 -24.30 -18.88 1.86
C VAL A 180 -25.32 -18.37 0.85
N ASP A 181 -26.49 -19.01 0.79
CA ASP A 181 -27.56 -18.67 -0.16
C ASP A 181 -27.10 -18.54 -1.63
N GLY A 182 -26.21 -19.44 -2.05
CA GLY A 182 -25.65 -19.46 -3.41
C GLY A 182 -24.56 -18.43 -3.67
N LYS A 183 -24.25 -17.55 -2.71
CA LYS A 183 -23.17 -16.55 -2.80
C LYS A 183 -21.93 -16.99 -2.05
N VAL A 184 -20.77 -16.59 -2.57
CA VAL A 184 -19.50 -16.74 -1.84
C VAL A 184 -19.43 -15.63 -0.81
N GLN A 185 -19.23 -15.98 0.46
CA GLN A 185 -19.05 -15.04 1.55
C GLN A 185 -17.65 -15.21 2.13
N VAL A 186 -16.95 -14.08 2.31
CA VAL A 186 -15.63 -14.02 2.94
C VAL A 186 -15.79 -13.43 4.34
N THR A 187 -15.27 -14.13 5.34
CA THR A 187 -15.13 -13.61 6.71
C THR A 187 -13.65 -13.57 7.09
N TRP A 188 -13.28 -12.70 8.03
CA TRP A 188 -11.89 -12.44 8.37
C TRP A 188 -11.63 -12.69 9.85
N GLU A 189 -10.48 -13.26 10.18
CA GLU A 189 -9.97 -13.26 11.54
C GLU A 189 -9.53 -11.83 11.89
N GLN A 190 -10.23 -11.19 12.84
CA GLN A 190 -10.04 -9.77 13.19
C GLN A 190 -8.96 -9.58 14.26
N ASP A 191 -7.78 -10.17 14.06
CA ASP A 191 -6.64 -9.91 14.95
C ASP A 191 -5.75 -8.81 14.35
N PHE A 192 -6.17 -7.55 14.56
CA PHE A 192 -5.43 -6.37 14.11
C PHE A 192 -4.07 -6.26 14.80
N ASP A 193 -3.96 -6.70 16.06
CA ASP A 193 -2.77 -6.53 16.88
C ASP A 193 -1.60 -7.40 16.40
N VAL A 194 -1.88 -8.48 15.67
CA VAL A 194 -0.85 -9.37 15.07
C VAL A 194 -0.73 -9.27 13.55
N CYS A 195 -1.41 -8.33 12.91
CA CYS A 195 -1.32 -8.17 11.46
C CYS A 195 0.05 -7.61 11.01
N ARG A 196 0.35 -7.69 9.70
CA ARG A 196 1.62 -7.18 9.11
C ARG A 196 1.94 -5.73 9.49
N TRP A 197 0.91 -4.92 9.72
CA TRP A 197 1.01 -3.47 9.91
C TRP A 197 0.84 -3.02 11.36
N SER A 198 0.78 -3.98 12.29
CA SER A 198 0.78 -3.70 13.72
C SER A 198 2.22 -3.54 14.25
N GLU A 199 2.36 -3.19 15.53
CA GLU A 199 3.67 -3.17 16.19
C GLU A 199 4.32 -4.55 16.19
N TYR A 200 3.55 -5.62 16.41
CA TYR A 200 4.02 -7.01 16.28
C TYR A 200 4.58 -7.28 14.87
N GLY A 201 3.84 -6.88 13.83
CA GLY A 201 4.27 -7.05 12.44
C GLY A 201 5.57 -6.31 12.12
N ASP A 202 5.72 -5.07 12.60
CA ASP A 202 6.94 -4.28 12.41
C ASP A 202 8.14 -4.91 13.14
N ASP A 203 7.96 -5.38 14.38
CA ASP A 203 9.00 -6.06 15.14
C ASP A 203 9.44 -7.38 14.49
N LEU A 204 8.49 -8.17 14.00
CA LEU A 204 8.77 -9.40 13.26
C LEU A 204 9.54 -9.09 11.97
N HIS A 205 9.16 -8.05 11.23
CA HIS A 205 9.83 -7.65 10.01
C HIS A 205 11.27 -7.17 10.27
N LEU A 206 11.44 -6.26 11.23
CA LEU A 206 12.75 -5.69 11.57
C LEU A 206 13.70 -6.74 12.19
N SER A 207 13.18 -7.67 12.99
CA SER A 207 13.98 -8.79 13.51
C SER A 207 14.44 -9.70 12.37
N GLY A 208 13.58 -10.00 11.40
CA GLY A 208 13.93 -10.74 10.19
C GLY A 208 15.02 -10.06 9.36
N ILE A 209 14.92 -8.73 9.15
CA ILE A 209 15.95 -7.95 8.45
C ILE A 209 17.29 -8.01 9.19
N ARG A 210 17.28 -7.80 10.52
CA ARG A 210 18.51 -7.88 11.34
C ARG A 210 19.15 -9.26 11.25
N ALA A 211 18.36 -10.33 11.34
CA ALA A 211 18.84 -11.69 11.19
C ALA A 211 19.44 -11.93 9.78
N GLY A 212 18.80 -11.42 8.73
CA GLY A 212 19.30 -11.51 7.36
C GLY A 212 20.64 -10.79 7.16
N HIS A 213 20.80 -9.59 7.69
CA HIS A 213 22.08 -8.88 7.68
C HIS A 213 23.16 -9.60 8.50
N GLY A 214 22.79 -10.18 9.64
CA GLY A 214 23.67 -11.04 10.44
C GLY A 214 24.18 -12.24 9.64
N LYS A 215 23.26 -12.97 8.99
CA LYS A 215 23.59 -14.10 8.10
C LYS A 215 24.55 -13.69 6.99
N ARG A 216 24.36 -12.53 6.35
CA ARG A 216 25.31 -12.03 5.33
C ARG A 216 26.69 -11.78 5.94
N LYS A 217 26.75 -11.13 7.11
CA LYS A 217 28.02 -10.82 7.78
C LYS A 217 28.80 -12.09 8.15
N GLU A 218 28.11 -13.10 8.64
CA GLU A 218 28.70 -14.39 9.04
C GLU A 218 29.18 -15.22 7.84
N ASN A 219 28.61 -15.03 6.66
CA ASN A 219 28.86 -15.85 5.48
C ASN A 219 29.47 -15.06 4.31
N LEU A 220 30.08 -13.90 4.56
CA LEU A 220 30.48 -12.96 3.50
C LEU A 220 31.39 -13.59 2.45
N ASP A 221 32.45 -14.28 2.87
CA ASP A 221 33.42 -14.89 1.96
C ASP A 221 32.75 -15.96 1.08
N ARG A 222 31.92 -16.82 1.69
CA ARG A 222 31.16 -17.84 0.96
C ARG A 222 30.16 -17.23 -0.02
N ILE A 223 29.52 -16.11 0.34
CA ILE A 223 28.62 -15.39 -0.56
C ILE A 223 29.39 -14.84 -1.76
N LEU A 224 30.59 -14.27 -1.56
CA LEU A 224 31.41 -13.75 -2.64
C LEU A 224 31.87 -14.86 -3.60
N GLU A 225 32.31 -16.00 -3.06
CA GLU A 225 32.66 -17.19 -3.85
C GLU A 225 31.47 -17.68 -4.68
N LEU A 226 30.31 -17.93 -4.05
CA LEU A 226 29.10 -18.37 -4.76
C LEU A 226 28.61 -17.36 -5.80
N THR A 227 28.80 -16.05 -5.55
CA THR A 227 28.42 -15.01 -6.51
C THR A 227 29.37 -15.01 -7.72
N GLU A 228 30.65 -15.29 -7.51
CA GLU A 228 31.63 -15.46 -8.60
C GLU A 228 31.23 -16.61 -9.51
N ASP A 229 30.88 -17.76 -8.93
CA ASP A 229 30.45 -18.96 -9.66
C ASP A 229 29.18 -18.72 -10.51
N LEU A 230 28.38 -17.72 -10.14
CA LEU A 230 27.15 -17.35 -10.82
C LEU A 230 27.32 -16.23 -11.85
N LYS A 231 28.52 -15.67 -12.04
CA LYS A 231 28.73 -14.56 -12.98
C LYS A 231 28.34 -14.90 -14.42
N ASP A 232 28.59 -16.14 -14.84
CA ASP A 232 28.26 -16.56 -16.21
C ASP A 232 26.75 -16.72 -16.44
N TYR A 233 25.96 -16.98 -15.38
CA TYR A 233 24.49 -16.99 -15.44
C TYR A 233 23.89 -15.60 -15.67
N LEU A 234 24.64 -14.54 -15.37
CA LEU A 234 24.20 -13.15 -15.58
C LEU A 234 24.45 -12.67 -17.02
N THR A 235 25.11 -13.48 -17.86
CA THR A 235 25.24 -13.19 -19.28
C THR A 235 23.91 -13.54 -19.95
N PRO A 236 23.15 -12.55 -20.47
CA PRO A 236 21.93 -12.86 -21.21
C PRO A 236 22.32 -13.80 -22.35
N ILE A 237 21.63 -14.93 -22.47
CA ILE A 237 21.74 -15.76 -23.67
C ILE A 237 21.24 -14.87 -24.81
N GLN A 238 22.18 -14.35 -25.61
CA GLN A 238 21.85 -13.66 -26.85
C GLN A 238 21.12 -14.69 -27.73
N PRO A 239 19.94 -14.37 -28.27
CA PRO A 239 19.24 -15.28 -29.19
C PRO A 239 20.04 -15.53 -30.47
#